data_AF-I1QH11-F1
#
_entry.id   AF-I1QH11-F1
#
_cell.length_a   1.000
_cell.length_b   1.000
_cell.length_c   1.000
_cell.angle_alpha   90.00
_cell.angle_beta   90.00
_cell.angle_gamma   90.00
#
_symmetry.space_group_name_H-M   'P 1'
#
loop_
_entity.id
_entity.type
_entity.pdbx_description
1 polymer ?
#
loop_
_entity_poly.entity_id
_entity_poly.type
_entity_poly.pdbx_seq_one_letter_code
_entity_poly.pdbx_strand_id
1 'polypeptide(L)'
;MARKGVQDLSLKFSFDDLPRLPGPALFSCAELVSLRLEKCDMPAAPPGFPGFPNLERLYLVGVTLPYARAGTQLEYLILASENLAVLELSNLGTMDGAVVVDPWAIRAPNLRELSVTMPMGVDFGCRITEALPKLEDAYISFDCVFGTQEFLDAFQNISTVNKLCFMVDEEQLV
;
A
#
# COMPACT_ATOMS: atom_id res chain seq x y z
N MET A 1 -27.88 13.82 -18.16
CA MET A 1 -27.79 13.51 -16.72
C MET A 1 -26.51 12.72 -16.51
N ALA A 2 -25.47 13.33 -15.94
CA ALA A 2 -24.22 12.64 -15.65
C ALA A 2 -24.46 11.69 -14.46
N ARG A 3 -24.29 10.37 -14.67
CA ARG A 3 -24.30 9.41 -13.56
C ARG A 3 -23.06 9.72 -12.71
N LYS A 4 -23.26 10.11 -11.45
CA LYS A 4 -22.16 10.19 -10.48
C LYS A 4 -21.50 8.81 -10.40
N GLY A 5 -20.20 8.76 -10.67
CA GLY A 5 -19.40 7.54 -10.51
C GLY A 5 -19.23 7.16 -9.04
N VAL A 6 -18.72 5.97 -8.79
CA VAL A 6 -18.37 5.50 -7.44
C VAL A 6 -17.18 6.31 -6.93
N GLN A 7 -17.33 6.96 -5.78
CA GLN A 7 -16.28 7.78 -5.14
C GLN A 7 -15.60 7.04 -3.98
N ASP A 8 -16.37 6.28 -3.20
CA ASP A 8 -15.85 5.50 -2.09
C ASP A 8 -16.14 4.03 -2.35
N LEU A 9 -15.10 3.22 -2.42
CA LEU A 9 -15.21 1.78 -2.60
C LEU A 9 -14.45 1.07 -1.48
N SER A 10 -15.18 0.29 -0.70
CA SER A 10 -14.64 -0.59 0.32
C SER A 10 -15.05 -2.02 0.03
N LEU A 11 -14.06 -2.89 -0.15
CA LEU A 11 -14.23 -4.32 -0.33
C LEU A 11 -13.52 -5.03 0.81
N LYS A 12 -14.29 -5.79 1.59
CA LYS A 12 -13.80 -6.56 2.73
C LYS A 12 -14.26 -7.99 2.60
N PHE A 13 -13.31 -8.90 2.62
CA PHE A 13 -13.56 -10.32 2.51
C PHE A 13 -13.21 -11.04 3.81
N SER A 14 -13.71 -12.26 3.96
CA SER A 14 -13.40 -13.15 5.08
C SER A 14 -12.18 -14.00 4.76
N PHE A 15 -11.36 -14.33 5.76
CA PHE A 15 -10.20 -15.23 5.58
C PHE A 15 -10.59 -16.67 5.22
N ASP A 16 -11.82 -17.07 5.53
CA ASP A 16 -12.31 -18.44 5.36
C ASP A 16 -12.72 -18.79 3.93
N ASP A 17 -12.74 -17.79 3.03
CA ASP A 17 -13.07 -17.96 1.62
C ASP A 17 -11.79 -18.02 0.77
N LEU A 18 -11.81 -18.82 -0.32
CA LEU A 18 -10.77 -18.75 -1.36
C LEU A 18 -10.49 -17.28 -1.73
N PRO A 19 -9.23 -16.90 -2.02
CA PRO A 19 -8.87 -15.52 -2.33
C PRO A 19 -9.81 -14.94 -3.39
N ARG A 20 -10.67 -14.01 -2.94
CA ARG A 20 -11.68 -13.41 -3.80
C ARG A 20 -11.05 -12.26 -4.56
N LEU A 21 -10.99 -12.41 -5.88
CA LEU A 21 -10.54 -11.37 -6.79
C LEU A 21 -11.67 -10.34 -6.95
N PRO A 22 -11.46 -9.04 -6.64
CA PRO A 22 -12.40 -7.97 -7.00
C PRO A 22 -12.71 -7.93 -8.51
N GLY A 23 -11.83 -8.53 -9.32
CA GLY A 23 -11.89 -8.53 -10.78
C GLY A 23 -11.42 -7.19 -11.36
N PRO A 24 -11.14 -7.14 -12.67
CA PRO A 24 -10.63 -5.93 -13.33
C PRO A 24 -11.65 -4.78 -13.37
N ALA A 25 -12.93 -5.05 -13.05
CA ALA A 25 -13.99 -4.04 -12.96
C ALA A 25 -13.68 -2.94 -11.92
N LEU A 26 -12.87 -3.25 -10.90
CA LEU A 26 -12.35 -2.28 -9.94
C LEU A 26 -11.76 -1.04 -10.63
N PHE A 27 -10.94 -1.25 -11.66
CA PHE A 27 -10.24 -0.21 -12.41
C PHE A 27 -11.14 0.65 -13.28
N SER A 28 -12.43 0.32 -13.40
CA SER A 28 -13.41 1.13 -14.15
C SER A 28 -13.98 2.29 -13.32
N CYS A 29 -13.70 2.33 -12.01
CA CYS A 29 -14.20 3.37 -11.12
C CYS A 29 -13.32 4.63 -11.20
N ALA A 30 -13.45 5.40 -12.28
CA ALA A 30 -12.60 6.58 -12.55
C ALA A 30 -12.79 7.74 -11.55
N GLU A 31 -13.92 7.78 -10.84
CA GLU A 31 -14.27 8.85 -9.89
C GLU A 31 -13.86 8.53 -8.44
N LEU A 32 -13.06 7.47 -8.22
CA LEU A 32 -12.66 7.07 -6.87
C LEU A 32 -11.84 8.14 -6.17
N VAL A 33 -12.28 8.48 -4.97
CA VAL A 33 -11.61 9.32 -3.98
C VAL A 33 -11.05 8.47 -2.84
N SER A 34 -11.72 7.37 -2.50
CA SER A 34 -11.26 6.45 -1.45
C SER A 34 -11.39 4.99 -1.89
N LEU A 35 -10.29 4.25 -1.80
CA LEU A 35 -10.24 2.82 -2.08
C LEU A 35 -9.74 2.05 -0.86
N ARG A 36 -10.55 1.09 -0.39
CA ARG A 36 -10.20 0.18 0.69
C ARG A 36 -10.36 -1.26 0.24
N LEU A 37 -9.27 -2.01 0.26
CA LEU A 37 -9.25 -3.44 -0.02
C LEU A 37 -8.76 -4.18 1.23
N GLU A 38 -9.58 -5.10 1.73
CA GLU A 38 -9.24 -5.91 2.90
C GLU A 38 -9.37 -7.41 2.58
N LYS A 39 -8.29 -8.16 2.85
CA LYS A 39 -8.25 -9.63 2.82
C LYS A 39 -8.58 -10.22 1.45
N CYS A 40 -8.00 -9.66 0.39
CA CYS A 40 -8.20 -10.12 -0.98
C CYS A 40 -6.92 -10.16 -1.79
N ASP A 41 -7.01 -10.71 -2.99
CA ASP A 41 -5.93 -10.63 -3.97
C ASP A 41 -5.99 -9.30 -4.73
N MET A 42 -4.84 -8.63 -4.86
CA MET A 42 -4.71 -7.49 -5.76
C MET A 42 -5.05 -7.94 -7.19
N PRO A 43 -5.99 -7.31 -7.90
CA PRO A 43 -6.25 -7.62 -9.30
C PRO A 43 -5.18 -6.99 -10.21
N ALA A 44 -4.85 -7.66 -11.32
CA ALA A 44 -4.00 -7.09 -12.35
C ALA A 44 -4.69 -5.93 -13.08
N ALA A 45 -4.02 -4.79 -13.15
CA ALA A 45 -4.52 -3.62 -13.88
C ALA A 45 -4.59 -3.90 -15.39
N PRO A 46 -5.65 -3.46 -16.08
CA PRO A 46 -5.72 -3.61 -17.53
C PRO A 46 -4.62 -2.78 -18.22
N PRO A 47 -4.12 -3.22 -19.39
CA PRO A 47 -3.14 -2.45 -20.15
C PRO A 47 -3.61 -1.03 -20.43
N GLY A 48 -2.77 -0.04 -20.15
CA GLY A 48 -3.10 1.38 -20.35
C GLY A 48 -4.02 1.98 -19.28
N PHE A 49 -4.26 1.29 -18.17
CA PHE A 49 -4.94 1.88 -17.01
C PHE A 49 -4.18 3.13 -16.54
N PRO A 50 -4.81 4.32 -16.50
CA PRO A 50 -4.10 5.57 -16.19
C PRO A 50 -3.91 5.82 -14.69
N GLY A 51 -4.37 4.92 -13.81
CA GLY A 51 -4.48 5.18 -12.37
C GLY A 51 -5.84 5.74 -11.96
N PHE A 52 -5.96 6.12 -10.68
CA PHE A 52 -7.15 6.76 -10.13
C PHE A 52 -6.85 8.25 -9.86
N PRO A 53 -7.20 9.16 -10.79
CA PRO A 53 -6.73 10.56 -10.72
C PRO A 53 -7.28 11.36 -9.53
N ASN A 54 -8.45 10.98 -9.02
CA ASN A 54 -9.10 11.64 -7.89
C ASN A 54 -8.82 10.97 -6.55
N LEU A 55 -7.99 9.91 -6.51
CA LEU A 55 -7.80 9.11 -5.31
C LEU A 55 -7.02 9.90 -4.26
N GLU A 56 -7.64 10.10 -3.11
CA GLU A 56 -7.06 10.76 -1.95
C GLU A 56 -6.63 9.74 -0.88
N ARG A 57 -7.29 8.58 -0.82
CA ARG A 57 -7.09 7.60 0.25
C ARG A 57 -7.01 6.18 -0.29
N LEU A 58 -5.93 5.50 0.03
CA LEU A 58 -5.71 4.10 -0.34
C LEU A 58 -5.41 3.27 0.90
N TYR A 59 -6.22 2.24 1.13
CA TYR A 59 -6.07 1.32 2.25
C TYR A 59 -5.98 -0.11 1.72
N LEU A 60 -4.85 -0.77 1.95
CA LEU A 60 -4.59 -2.17 1.58
C LEU A 60 -4.24 -2.95 2.84
N VAL A 61 -5.16 -3.80 3.29
CA VAL A 61 -5.03 -4.53 4.56
C VAL A 61 -5.19 -6.03 4.33
N GLY A 62 -4.14 -6.82 4.58
CA GLY A 62 -4.18 -8.26 4.32
C GLY A 62 -4.33 -8.58 2.83
N VAL A 63 -3.80 -7.72 1.96
CA VAL A 63 -3.94 -7.88 0.51
C VAL A 63 -2.77 -8.70 -0.03
N THR A 64 -3.05 -9.78 -0.76
CA THR A 64 -2.03 -10.57 -1.44
C THR A 64 -1.58 -9.88 -2.72
N LEU A 65 -0.31 -10.03 -3.06
CA LEU A 65 0.31 -9.63 -4.33
C LEU A 65 0.61 -10.90 -5.17
N PRO A 66 -0.39 -11.50 -5.85
CA PRO A 66 -0.30 -12.87 -6.34
C PRO A 66 0.41 -13.06 -7.68
N TYR A 67 1.02 -12.02 -8.24
CA TYR A 67 1.71 -12.08 -9.53
C TYR A 67 3.00 -11.26 -9.54
N ALA A 68 3.93 -11.67 -10.40
CA ALA A 68 5.16 -10.94 -10.65
C ALA A 68 4.86 -9.49 -11.04
N ARG A 69 5.63 -8.53 -10.52
CA ARG A 69 5.43 -7.08 -10.73
C ARG A 69 4.18 -6.48 -10.08
N ALA A 70 3.50 -7.18 -9.17
CA ALA A 70 2.42 -6.59 -8.38
C ALA A 70 2.89 -5.37 -7.56
N GLY A 71 4.12 -5.40 -7.02
CA GLY A 71 4.76 -4.24 -6.40
C GLY A 71 4.95 -3.06 -7.37
N THR A 72 5.43 -3.33 -8.60
CA THR A 72 5.53 -2.30 -9.65
C THR A 72 4.18 -1.70 -10.02
N GLN A 73 3.10 -2.50 -10.03
CA GLN A 73 1.75 -1.98 -10.25
C GLN A 73 1.31 -1.07 -9.10
N LEU A 74 1.62 -1.41 -7.85
CA LEU A 74 1.34 -0.56 -6.69
C LEU A 74 2.09 0.76 -6.77
N GLU A 75 3.38 0.73 -7.10
CA GLU A 75 4.19 1.93 -7.32
C GLU A 75 3.56 2.82 -8.40
N TYR A 76 3.14 2.25 -9.54
CA TYR A 76 2.45 2.99 -10.59
C TYR A 76 1.11 3.57 -10.12
N LEU A 77 0.31 2.80 -9.38
CA LEU A 77 -0.99 3.23 -8.87
C LEU A 77 -0.85 4.43 -7.92
N ILE A 78 0.11 4.35 -7.00
CA ILE A 78 0.42 5.40 -6.03
C ILE A 78 0.92 6.65 -6.75
N LEU A 79 1.86 6.49 -7.70
CA LEU A 79 2.43 7.59 -8.48
C LEU A 79 1.37 8.29 -9.33
N ALA A 80 0.46 7.53 -9.95
CA ALA A 80 -0.61 8.07 -10.78
C ALA A 80 -1.74 8.74 -9.97
N SER A 81 -1.79 8.50 -8.66
CA SER A 81 -2.75 9.11 -7.75
C SER A 81 -2.18 10.41 -7.18
N GLU A 82 -2.11 11.45 -8.01
CA GLU A 82 -1.45 12.71 -7.63
C GLU A 82 -2.07 13.39 -6.39
N ASN A 83 -3.34 13.12 -6.08
CA ASN A 83 -4.04 13.67 -4.92
C ASN A 83 -3.93 12.80 -3.66
N LEU A 84 -3.17 11.69 -3.69
CA LEU A 84 -3.09 10.75 -2.60
C LEU A 84 -2.52 11.42 -1.34
N ALA A 85 -3.36 11.53 -0.32
CA ALA A 85 -3.05 12.14 0.97
C ALA A 85 -2.88 11.10 2.08
N VAL A 86 -3.54 9.94 1.97
CA VAL A 86 -3.50 8.86 2.97
C VAL A 86 -3.16 7.53 2.31
N LEU A 87 -2.16 6.84 2.83
CA LEU A 87 -1.74 5.52 2.38
C LEU A 87 -1.56 4.58 3.58
N GLU A 88 -2.32 3.48 3.58
CA GLU A 88 -2.18 2.38 4.54
C GLU A 88 -1.82 1.09 3.81
N LEU A 89 -0.69 0.51 4.18
CA LEU A 89 -0.18 -0.77 3.70
C LEU A 89 0.04 -1.67 4.92
N SER A 90 -0.90 -2.58 5.16
CA SER A 90 -0.85 -3.45 6.35
C SER A 90 -0.94 -4.91 5.92
N ASN A 91 0.01 -5.73 6.39
CA ASN A 91 0.01 -7.17 6.15
C ASN A 91 -0.12 -7.54 4.67
N LEU A 92 0.69 -6.93 3.80
CA LEU A 92 0.69 -7.32 2.38
C LEU A 92 1.36 -8.68 2.24
N GLY A 93 0.63 -9.64 1.66
CA GLY A 93 1.09 -11.01 1.49
C GLY A 93 1.67 -11.28 0.10
N THR A 94 2.47 -12.34 -0.02
CA THR A 94 2.95 -12.88 -1.30
C THR A 94 2.41 -14.30 -1.45
N MET A 95 2.22 -14.78 -2.69
CA MET A 95 1.85 -16.20 -2.88
C MET A 95 2.95 -17.11 -2.31
N ASP A 96 2.51 -18.13 -1.56
CA ASP A 96 3.30 -19.27 -1.07
C ASP A 96 4.53 -18.95 -0.22
N GLY A 97 4.64 -17.74 0.37
CA GLY A 97 5.73 -17.36 1.26
C GLY A 97 7.13 -17.40 0.62
N ALA A 98 7.20 -17.60 -0.69
CA ALA A 98 8.44 -17.84 -1.45
C ALA A 98 8.73 -16.76 -2.49
N VAL A 99 7.73 -15.92 -2.81
CA VAL A 99 7.94 -14.83 -3.77
C VAL A 99 8.49 -13.62 -3.02
N VAL A 100 9.78 -13.36 -3.21
CA VAL A 100 10.37 -12.04 -2.99
C VAL A 100 9.62 -11.08 -3.91
N VAL A 101 8.85 -10.15 -3.33
CA VAL A 101 8.25 -9.08 -4.13
C VAL A 101 9.38 -8.20 -4.62
N ASP A 102 9.42 -7.96 -5.93
CA ASP A 102 10.36 -7.01 -6.52
C ASP A 102 10.32 -5.69 -5.73
N PRO A 103 11.47 -5.14 -5.31
CA PRO A 103 11.48 -3.87 -4.60
C PRO A 103 10.75 -2.79 -5.39
N TRP A 104 9.94 -2.01 -4.69
CA TRP A 104 9.14 -0.95 -5.27
C TRP A 104 9.07 0.24 -4.31
N ALA A 105 8.90 1.44 -4.85
CA ALA A 105 9.02 2.68 -4.09
C ALA A 105 7.65 3.33 -3.84
N ILE A 106 7.46 3.90 -2.64
CA ILE A 106 6.36 4.83 -2.39
C ILE A 106 6.73 6.17 -3.00
N ARG A 107 6.08 6.53 -4.12
CA ARG A 107 6.23 7.85 -4.76
C ARG A 107 4.92 8.62 -4.70
N ALA A 108 4.72 9.37 -3.61
CA ALA A 108 3.50 10.13 -3.37
C ALA A 108 3.85 11.53 -2.81
N PRO A 109 4.12 12.54 -3.67
CA PRO A 109 4.62 13.84 -3.23
C PRO A 109 3.60 14.64 -2.39
N ASN A 110 2.31 14.29 -2.49
CA ASN A 110 1.23 14.92 -1.74
C ASN A 110 0.76 14.13 -0.51
N LEU A 111 1.45 13.05 -0.17
CA LEU A 111 1.10 12.19 0.96
C LEU A 111 1.29 12.94 2.28
N ARG A 112 0.27 12.85 3.15
CA ARG A 112 0.25 13.46 4.48
C ARG A 112 0.30 12.42 5.59
N GLU A 113 -0.34 11.27 5.37
CA GLU A 113 -0.39 10.17 6.32
C GLU A 113 0.11 8.89 5.66
N LEU A 114 1.11 8.27 6.28
CA LEU A 114 1.66 6.99 5.87
C LEU A 114 1.57 5.99 7.02
N SER A 115 0.96 4.84 6.75
CA SER A 115 0.97 3.69 7.64
C SER A 115 1.50 2.47 6.89
N VAL A 116 2.59 1.88 7.37
CA VAL A 116 3.19 0.65 6.83
C VAL A 116 3.35 -0.32 7.99
N THR A 117 2.72 -1.48 7.92
CA THR A 117 2.84 -2.50 8.97
C THR A 117 3.18 -3.85 8.33
N MET A 118 4.28 -4.44 8.79
CA MET A 118 4.84 -5.69 8.29
C MET A 118 4.73 -6.76 9.39
N PRO A 119 3.51 -7.24 9.69
CA PRO A 119 3.36 -8.19 10.76
C PRO A 119 4.16 -9.46 10.47
N MET A 120 4.74 -10.07 11.52
CA MET A 120 5.58 -11.27 11.42
C MET A 120 6.91 -11.08 10.66
N GLY A 121 7.34 -9.83 10.42
CA GLY A 121 8.63 -9.53 9.80
C GLY A 121 8.74 -9.96 8.34
N VAL A 122 7.63 -9.97 7.58
CA VAL A 122 7.65 -10.30 6.16
C VAL A 122 7.87 -9.03 5.33
N ASP A 123 8.98 -8.98 4.59
CA ASP A 123 9.29 -7.88 3.66
C ASP A 123 8.53 -8.06 2.33
N PHE A 124 7.60 -7.15 2.05
CA PHE A 124 6.84 -7.09 0.79
C PHE A 124 7.44 -6.10 -0.24
N GLY A 125 8.73 -5.79 -0.13
CA GLY A 125 9.51 -5.05 -1.13
C GLY A 125 9.28 -3.53 -1.13
N CYS A 126 8.41 -3.01 -0.26
CA CYS A 126 8.12 -1.59 -0.17
C CYS A 126 9.32 -0.82 0.39
N ARG A 127 9.72 0.28 -0.29
CA ARG A 127 10.83 1.15 0.10
C ARG A 127 10.43 2.62 0.07
N ILE A 128 11.03 3.40 0.98
CA ILE A 128 10.94 4.86 0.99
C ILE A 128 12.30 5.40 0.52
N THR A 129 12.45 5.53 -0.80
CA THR A 129 13.74 5.87 -1.43
C THR A 129 13.99 7.37 -1.58
N GLU A 130 12.97 8.18 -1.37
CA GLU A 130 13.03 9.64 -1.48
C GLU A 130 12.19 10.30 -0.38
N ALA A 131 12.47 11.58 -0.11
CA ALA A 131 11.73 12.35 0.88
C ALA A 131 10.27 12.56 0.46
N LEU A 132 9.36 12.48 1.43
CA LEU A 132 7.93 12.73 1.24
C LEU A 132 7.61 14.13 1.80
N PRO A 133 7.62 15.19 0.97
CA PRO A 133 7.74 16.58 1.44
C PRO A 133 6.52 17.12 2.18
N LYS A 134 5.34 16.51 2.00
CA LYS A 134 4.10 16.89 2.68
C LYS A 134 3.69 15.92 3.79
N LEU A 135 4.55 14.94 4.09
CA LEU A 135 4.24 13.92 5.08
C LEU A 135 4.21 14.56 6.47
N GLU A 136 3.09 14.39 7.17
CA GLU A 136 2.85 14.92 8.50
C GLU A 136 2.95 13.81 9.55
N ASP A 137 2.37 12.65 9.25
CA ASP A 137 2.29 11.51 10.15
C ASP A 137 2.78 10.23 9.47
N ALA A 138 3.64 9.48 10.17
CA ALA A 138 4.17 8.20 9.72
C ALA A 138 4.12 7.15 10.85
N TYR A 139 3.49 6.01 10.56
CA TYR A 139 3.40 4.85 11.44
C TYR A 139 4.02 3.65 10.73
N ILE A 140 5.18 3.20 11.16
CA ILE A 140 5.98 2.22 10.43
C ILE A 140 6.35 1.05 11.33
N SER A 141 6.04 -0.18 10.91
CA SER A 141 6.64 -1.41 11.45
C SER A 141 7.64 -1.94 10.42
N PHE A 142 8.91 -1.97 10.83
CA PHE A 142 10.08 -2.32 10.02
C PHE A 142 10.89 -3.42 10.71
N ASP A 143 10.22 -4.35 11.37
CA ASP A 143 10.88 -5.34 12.23
C ASP A 143 11.90 -6.19 11.46
N CYS A 144 11.66 -6.46 10.18
CA CYS A 144 12.55 -7.24 9.33
C CYS A 144 13.73 -6.46 8.72
N VAL A 145 13.70 -5.13 8.73
CA VAL A 145 14.76 -4.27 8.17
C VAL A 145 15.41 -3.39 9.22
N PHE A 146 15.05 -3.55 10.50
CA PHE A 146 15.62 -2.73 11.57
C PHE A 146 17.15 -2.91 11.65
N GLY A 147 17.88 -1.79 11.68
CA GLY A 147 19.35 -1.79 11.72
C GLY A 147 20.04 -2.00 10.37
N THR A 148 19.30 -2.12 9.26
CA THR A 148 19.88 -2.17 7.91
C THR A 148 20.03 -0.77 7.29
N GLN A 149 20.76 -0.66 6.17
CA GLN A 149 20.89 0.61 5.45
C GLN A 149 19.54 1.08 4.91
N GLU A 150 18.67 0.16 4.50
CA GLU A 150 17.32 0.45 4.01
C GLU A 150 16.48 1.14 5.09
N PHE A 151 16.61 0.70 6.36
CA PHE A 151 15.98 1.39 7.48
C PHE A 151 16.54 2.79 7.67
N LEU A 152 17.86 2.96 7.62
CA LEU A 152 18.49 4.28 7.80
C LEU A 152 18.08 5.26 6.70
N ASP A 153 18.03 4.81 5.45
CA ASP A 153 17.62 5.61 4.30
C ASP A 153 16.14 6.00 4.43
N ALA A 154 15.26 5.05 4.75
CA ALA A 154 13.86 5.32 4.97
C ALA A 154 13.64 6.28 6.14
N PHE A 155 14.33 6.06 7.27
CA PHE A 155 14.30 6.93 8.43
C PHE A 155 14.70 8.36 8.06
N GLN A 156 15.82 8.53 7.35
CA GLN A 156 16.28 9.85 6.90
C GLN A 156 15.21 10.54 6.05
N ASN A 157 14.57 9.83 5.14
CA ASN A 157 13.55 10.34 4.22
C ASN A 157 12.22 10.74 4.90
N ILE A 158 11.91 10.22 6.09
CA ILE A 158 10.68 10.54 6.85
C ILE A 158 10.97 11.19 8.21
N SER A 159 12.22 11.56 8.50
CA SER A 159 12.62 12.10 9.81
C SER A 159 12.04 13.48 10.13
N THR A 160 11.52 14.20 9.14
CA THR A 160 11.03 15.58 9.26
C THR A 160 9.52 15.70 9.52
N VAL A 161 8.83 14.57 9.72
CA VAL A 161 7.38 14.52 9.97
C VAL A 161 7.03 15.06 11.36
N ASN A 162 5.77 15.47 11.56
CA ASN A 162 5.26 15.92 12.86
C ASN A 162 5.17 14.77 13.86
N LYS A 163 4.77 13.58 13.39
CA LYS A 163 4.65 12.38 14.21
C LYS A 163 5.25 11.19 13.49
N LEU A 164 6.32 10.64 14.07
CA LEU A 164 6.95 9.41 13.61
C LEU A 164 6.82 8.35 14.71
N CYS A 165 6.14 7.25 14.39
CA CYS A 165 5.98 6.12 15.29
C CYS A 165 6.56 4.85 14.65
N PHE A 166 7.50 4.23 15.35
CA PHE A 166 7.96 2.88 15.03
C PHE A 166 7.17 1.89 15.88
N MET A 167 6.50 0.97 15.22
CA MET A 167 5.82 -0.15 15.86
C MET A 167 6.76 -1.35 15.75
N VAL A 168 7.01 -1.99 16.88
CA VAL A 168 7.65 -3.30 16.91
C VAL A 168 6.54 -4.29 17.21
N ASP A 169 6.39 -5.32 16.38
CA ASP A 169 5.56 -6.45 16.72
C ASP A 169 6.10 -7.05 18.02
N GLU A 170 5.37 -6.86 19.13
CA GLU A 170 5.53 -7.73 20.28
C GLU A 170 5.11 -9.13 19.82
N GLU A 171 6.08 -10.01 19.55
CA GLU A 171 5.80 -11.43 19.44
C GLU A 171 4.93 -11.83 20.63
N GLN A 172 3.77 -12.43 20.35
CA GLN A 172 3.06 -13.17 21.37
C GLN A 172 4.01 -14.26 21.86
N LEU A 173 4.59 -14.03 23.04
CA LEU A 173 5.21 -15.06 23.86
C LEU A 173 4.18 -16.18 24.02
N VAL A 174 4.33 -17.25 23.24
CA VAL A 174 3.65 -18.54 23.45
C VAL A 174 4.58 -19.44 24.24
#